data_AF-A0A7T5VCH0-F1
#
_entry.id   AF-A0A7T5VCH0-F1
#
_cell.length_a   1.000
_cell.length_b   1.000
_cell.length_c   1.000
_cell.angle_alpha   90.00
_cell.angle_beta   90.00
_cell.angle_gamma   90.00
#
_symmetry.space_group_name_H-M   'P 1'
#
loop_
_entity.id
_entity.type
_entity.pdbx_description
1 polymer ?
#
loop_
_entity_poly.entity_id
_entity_poly.type
_entity_poly.pdbx_seq_one_letter_code
_entity_poly.pdbx_strand_id
1 'polypeptide(L)' 'MPGSKTARPSSPQLIELRLQVPPDLYRAFQRCVWIRINETGQTQLEIMEELVRHFLKEHGC' A
#
# COMPACT_ATOMS: atom_id res chain seq x y z
N MET A 1 -26.53 23.65 22.33
CA MET A 1 -25.51 22.75 21.73
C MET A 1 -26.13 21.37 21.56
N PRO A 2 -26.13 20.82 20.34
CA PRO A 2 -25.64 19.44 20.21
C PRO A 2 -24.67 19.31 19.04
N GLY A 3 -23.74 18.38 19.22
CA GLY A 3 -22.45 18.31 18.52
C GLY A 3 -22.53 18.02 17.03
N SER A 4 -21.78 18.83 16.29
CA SER A 4 -21.43 18.58 14.90
C SER A 4 -20.66 17.27 14.79
N LYS A 5 -21.28 16.24 14.21
CA LYS A 5 -20.64 14.97 13.90
C LYS A 5 -19.61 15.25 12.80
N THR A 6 -18.34 15.32 13.16
CA THR A 6 -17.23 15.29 12.21
C THR A 6 -17.35 14.01 11.37
N ALA A 7 -17.67 14.19 10.09
CA ALA A 7 -17.65 13.12 9.10
C ALA A 7 -16.25 12.50 9.12
N ARG A 8 -16.15 11.21 9.44
CA ARG A 8 -14.87 10.49 9.29
C ARG A 8 -14.50 10.54 7.81
N PRO A 9 -13.26 10.89 7.45
CA PRO A 9 -12.84 10.83 6.06
C PRO A 9 -13.09 9.41 5.56
N SER A 10 -13.88 9.30 4.48
CA SER A 10 -14.16 8.05 3.81
C SER A 10 -12.83 7.40 3.43
N SER A 11 -12.56 6.21 3.96
CA SER A 11 -11.41 5.40 3.57
C SER A 11 -11.35 5.32 2.04
N PRO A 12 -10.18 5.54 1.41
CA PRO A 12 -10.07 5.55 -0.04
C PRO A 12 -10.63 4.25 -0.63
N GLN A 13 -11.37 4.35 -1.74
CA GLN A 13 -11.82 3.16 -2.48
C GLN A 13 -10.60 2.47 -3.08
N LEU A 14 -10.18 1.38 -2.46
CA LEU A 14 -9.09 0.55 -2.94
C LEU A 14 -9.64 -0.50 -3.93
N ILE A 15 -8.88 -0.78 -4.99
CA ILE A 15 -9.19 -1.82 -5.97
C ILE A 15 -8.08 -2.88 -5.91
N GLU A 16 -8.46 -4.16 -5.97
CA GLU A 16 -7.52 -5.28 -5.94
C GLU A 16 -6.75 -5.39 -7.27
N LEU A 17 -5.41 -5.42 -7.19
CA LEU A 17 -4.52 -5.73 -8.30
C LEU A 17 -3.87 -7.10 -8.07
N ARG A 18 -4.04 -8.04 -9.00
CA ARG A 18 -3.42 -9.38 -8.94
C ARG A 18 -2.21 -9.46 -9.85
N LEU A 19 -1.09 -9.91 -9.30
CA LEU A 19 0.18 -10.10 -10.02
C LEU A 19 0.56 -11.59 -10.02
N GLN A 20 1.03 -12.09 -11.16
CA GLN A 20 1.66 -13.41 -11.23
C GLN A 20 3.17 -13.23 -11.15
N VAL A 21 3.80 -13.85 -10.16
CA VAL A 21 5.24 -13.76 -9.92
C VAL A 21 5.82 -15.13 -9.56
N PRO A 22 7.12 -15.37 -9.84
CA PRO A 22 7.84 -16.52 -9.31
C PRO A 22 7.75 -16.65 -7.77
N PRO A 23 7.76 -17.88 -7.22
CA PRO A 23 7.59 -18.12 -5.78
C PRO A 23 8.67 -17.46 -4.88
N ASP A 24 9.89 -17.34 -5.38
CA ASP A 24 11.00 -16.69 -4.71
C ASP A 24 10.78 -15.17 -4.60
N LEU A 25 10.28 -14.53 -5.66
CA LEU A 25 9.92 -13.12 -5.63
C LEU A 25 8.75 -12.85 -4.68
N TYR A 26 7.77 -13.75 -4.62
CA TYR A 26 6.67 -13.65 -3.64
C TYR A 26 7.20 -13.64 -2.20
N ARG A 27 8.08 -14.58 -1.85
CA ARG A 27 8.69 -14.65 -0.51
C ARG A 27 9.56 -13.44 -0.21
N ALA A 28 10.35 -12.99 -1.19
CA ALA A 28 11.19 -11.82 -1.05
C ALA A 28 10.33 -10.56 -0.81
N PHE A 29 9.25 -10.39 -1.56
CA PHE A 29 8.31 -9.29 -1.39
C PHE A 29 7.70 -9.26 0.01
N GLN A 30 7.17 -10.40 0.49
CA GLN A 30 6.61 -10.50 1.83
C GLN A 30 7.60 -10.10 2.93
N ARG A 31 8.86 -10.57 2.81
CA ARG A 31 9.92 -10.24 3.77
C ARG A 31 10.24 -8.74 3.73
N CYS A 32 10.41 -8.16 2.55
CA CYS A 32 10.72 -6.73 2.40
C CYS A 32 9.59 -5.83 2.92
N VAL A 33 8.33 -6.19 2.66
CA VAL A 33 7.17 -5.50 3.23
C VAL A 33 7.23 -5.53 4.76
N TRP A 34 7.51 -6.69 5.36
CA TRP A 34 7.58 -6.80 6.81
C TRP A 34 8.70 -5.95 7.43
N ILE A 35 9.89 -5.95 6.81
CA ILE A 35 11.01 -5.08 7.23
C ILE A 35 10.59 -3.61 7.16
N ARG A 36 10.02 -3.17 6.04
CA ARG A 36 9.54 -1.80 5.85
C ARG A 36 8.52 -1.39 6.92
N ILE A 37 7.52 -2.23 7.20
CA ILE A 37 6.51 -1.95 8.25
C ILE A 37 7.20 -1.68 9.58
N ASN A 38 8.19 -2.49 9.96
CA ASN A 38 8.88 -2.35 11.23
C ASN A 38 9.82 -1.13 11.28
N GLU A 39 10.46 -0.78 10.17
CA GLU A 39 11.41 0.33 10.11
C GLU A 39 10.72 1.70 9.97
N THR A 40 9.64 1.78 9.21
CA THR A 40 8.98 3.06 8.85
C THR A 40 7.66 3.29 9.57
N GLY A 41 7.07 2.24 10.17
CA GLY A 41 5.73 2.30 10.74
C GLY A 41 4.61 2.35 9.69
N GLN A 42 4.94 2.22 8.41
CA GLN A 42 3.94 2.17 7.33
C GLN A 42 3.09 0.90 7.42
N THR A 43 1.88 0.98 6.89
CA THR A 43 1.02 -0.17 6.65
C THR A 43 1.41 -0.88 5.36
N GLN A 44 1.03 -2.16 5.24
CA GLN A 44 1.23 -2.91 4.01
C GLN A 44 0.59 -2.24 2.78
N LEU A 45 -0.58 -1.61 2.94
CA LEU A 45 -1.29 -0.95 1.84
C LEU A 45 -0.55 0.30 1.36
N GLU A 46 0.01 1.10 2.26
CA GLU A 46 0.83 2.27 1.89
C GLU A 46 2.09 1.84 1.14
N ILE A 47 2.73 0.75 1.57
CA ILE A 47 3.89 0.17 0.87
C ILE A 47 3.50 -0.30 -0.54
N MET A 48 2.38 -0.99 -0.67
CA MET A 48 1.87 -1.44 -1.97
C MET A 48 1.55 -0.26 -2.90
N GLU A 49 0.90 0.78 -2.39
CA GLU A 49 0.60 1.99 -3.16
C GLU A 49 1.87 2.69 -3.63
N GLU A 50 2.87 2.84 -2.75
CA GLU A 50 4.16 3.45 -3.08
C GLU A 50 4.88 2.67 -4.20
N LEU A 51 4.88 1.33 -4.13
CA LEU A 51 5.49 0.48 -5.16
C LEU A 51 4.80 0.62 -6.52
N VAL A 52 3.47 0.66 -6.54
CA VAL A 52 2.71 0.87 -7.78
C VAL A 52 2.99 2.27 -8.34
N ARG A 53 2.97 3.30 -7.51
CA ARG A 53 3.28 4.68 -7.92
C ARG A 53 4.69 4.82 -8.47
N HIS A 54 5.68 4.19 -7.82
CA HIS A 54 7.06 4.18 -8.28
C HIS A 54 7.17 3.54 -9.66
N PHE A 55 6.59 2.34 -9.82
CA PHE A 55 6.57 1.63 -11.09
C PHE A 55 5.94 2.46 -12.22
N LEU A 56 4.81 3.11 -11.98
CA LEU A 56 4.14 3.96 -12.98
C LEU A 56 5.00 5.19 -13.33
N LYS A 57 5.56 5.85 -12.32
CA LYS A 57 6.42 7.03 -12.51
C LYS A 57 7.68 6.70 -13.33
N GLU A 58 8.29 5.55 -13.11
CA GLU A 58 9.44 5.07 -13.89
C GLU A 58 9.10 4.89 -15.38
N HIS A 59 7.82 4.63 -15.71
CA HIS A 59 7.33 4.47 -17.07
C HIS A 59 6.61 5.72 -17.61
N GLY A 60 6.62 6.84 -16.88
CA GLY A 60 5.98 8.09 -17.29
C GLY A 60 4.45 8.07 -17.26
N CYS A 61 3.87 7.17 -16.46
CA CYS A 61 2.43 7.07 -16.20
C CYS A 61 2.02 7.80 -14.91
#